data_AF-A0A524PAJ7-F1
#
_entry.id   AF-A0A524PAJ7-F1
#
_cell.length_a   1.000
_cell.length_b   1.000
_cell.length_c   1.000
_cell.angle_alpha   90.00
_cell.angle_beta   90.00
_cell.angle_gamma   90.00
#
_symmetry.space_group_name_H-M   'P 1'
#
loop_
_entity.id
_entity.type
_entity.pdbx_description
1 polymer ?
#
loop_
_entity_poly.entity_id
_entity_poly.type
_entity_poly.pdbx_seq_one_letter_code
_entity_poly.pdbx_strand_id
1 'polypeptide(L)'
;MIPFSREEREWFLRNLARGLVDFFGRTEPPVDVERMLNQPPPLYDADFGVVDMYSNLWDATFARPPSQQGSIFVRIDLDPQQRRFALARELLSALITSKQGRAMGLPD
;
A
#
# COMPACT_ATOMS: atom_id res chain seq x y z
N MET A 1 -5.85 22.01 -4.72
CA MET A 1 -4.44 22.31 -5.00
C MET A 1 -3.64 21.33 -4.16
N ILE A 2 -2.89 20.41 -4.79
CA ILE A 2 -2.11 19.41 -4.06
C ILE A 2 -0.94 20.15 -3.41
N PRO A 3 -0.76 20.10 -2.08
CA PRO A 3 0.20 20.94 -1.36
C PRO A 3 1.67 20.56 -1.56
N PHE A 4 1.95 19.55 -2.39
CA PHE A 4 3.29 18.98 -2.59
C PHE A 4 3.92 19.41 -3.91
N SER A 5 5.20 19.75 -3.85
CA SER A 5 6.02 20.07 -5.02
C SER A 5 6.17 18.85 -5.93
N ARG A 6 6.66 19.07 -7.15
CA ARG A 6 6.98 17.96 -8.07
C ARG A 6 8.12 17.11 -7.50
N GLU A 7 9.12 17.74 -6.88
CA GLU A 7 10.29 17.07 -6.31
C GLU A 7 9.91 16.17 -5.15
N GLU A 8 9.02 16.62 -4.26
CA GLU A 8 8.53 15.80 -3.12
C GLU A 8 7.81 14.55 -3.61
N ARG A 9 6.98 14.68 -4.66
CA ARG A 9 6.29 13.55 -5.28
C ARG A 9 7.25 12.58 -5.95
N GLU A 10 8.24 13.08 -6.69
CA GLU A 10 9.25 12.23 -7.33
C GLU A 10 10.16 11.54 -6.31
N TRP A 11 10.55 12.25 -5.25
CA TRP A 11 11.30 11.69 -4.14
C TRP A 11 10.54 10.55 -3.46
N PHE A 12 9.25 10.76 -3.18
CA PHE A 12 8.39 9.74 -2.60
C PHE A 12 8.31 8.49 -3.47
N LEU A 13 7.97 8.65 -4.75
CA LEU A 13 7.84 7.54 -5.70
C LEU A 13 9.15 6.77 -5.87
N ARG A 14 10.30 7.46 -5.86
CA ARG A 14 11.62 6.81 -5.94
C ARG A 14 11.92 5.96 -4.72
N ASN A 15 11.62 6.43 -3.51
CA ASN A 15 11.84 5.66 -2.29
C ASN A 15 10.91 4.45 -2.21
N LEU A 16 9.63 4.63 -2.59
CA LEU A 16 8.69 3.52 -2.69
C LEU A 16 9.16 2.46 -3.70
N ALA A 17 9.56 2.89 -4.90
CA ALA A 17 10.08 1.99 -5.93
C ALA A 17 11.35 1.27 -5.46
N ARG A 18 12.28 1.97 -4.78
CA ARG A 18 13.48 1.37 -4.19
C ARG A 18 13.10 0.28 -3.17
N GLY A 19 12.20 0.58 -2.23
CA GLY A 19 11.77 -0.40 -1.22
C GLY A 19 11.12 -1.65 -1.86
N LEU A 20 10.35 -1.46 -2.93
CA LEU A 20 9.79 -2.58 -3.70
C LEU A 20 10.89 -3.40 -4.40
N VAL A 21 11.90 -2.76 -4.99
CA VAL A 21 13.04 -3.45 -5.61
C VAL A 21 13.82 -4.24 -4.56
N ASP A 22 14.12 -3.64 -3.41
CA ASP A 22 14.92 -4.27 -2.36
C ASP A 22 14.19 -5.48 -1.75
N PHE A 23 12.85 -5.41 -1.62
CA PHE A 23 12.06 -6.51 -1.05
C PHE A 23 11.74 -7.62 -2.06
N PHE A 24 11.36 -7.28 -3.28
CA PHE A 24 10.93 -8.26 -4.29
C PHE A 24 12.03 -8.69 -5.25
N GLY A 25 13.17 -8.00 -5.27
CA GLY A 25 14.22 -8.20 -6.29
C GLY A 25 13.75 -7.88 -7.70
N ARG A 26 12.72 -7.03 -7.87
CA ARG A 26 12.11 -6.71 -9.17
C ARG A 26 12.21 -5.24 -9.49
N THR A 27 12.70 -4.94 -10.69
CA THR A 27 12.82 -3.58 -11.24
C THR A 27 11.73 -3.23 -12.24
N GLU A 28 10.89 -4.20 -12.62
CA GLU A 28 9.84 -4.02 -13.63
C GLU A 28 8.51 -4.64 -13.17
N PRO A 29 7.36 -4.05 -13.59
CA PRO A 29 6.06 -4.69 -13.43
C PRO A 29 5.97 -6.02 -14.21
N PRO A 30 5.14 -6.97 -13.76
CA PRO A 30 4.28 -6.85 -12.60
C PRO A 30 4.99 -7.16 -11.29
N VAL A 31 4.73 -6.33 -10.27
CA VAL A 31 5.07 -6.61 -8.87
C VAL A 31 3.86 -7.30 -8.23
N ASP A 32 4.11 -8.37 -7.49
CA ASP A 32 3.09 -9.15 -6.78
C ASP A 32 2.75 -8.49 -5.45
N VAL A 33 2.02 -7.36 -5.52
CA VAL A 33 1.65 -6.53 -4.37
C VAL A 33 0.87 -7.32 -3.33
N GLU A 34 -0.01 -8.21 -3.78
CA GLU A 34 -0.85 -9.04 -2.91
C GLU A 34 -0.02 -9.99 -2.05
N ARG A 35 1.03 -10.60 -2.64
CA ARG A 35 1.95 -11.43 -1.87
C ARG A 35 2.66 -10.66 -0.75
N MET A 36 3.11 -9.42 -1.00
CA MET A 36 3.72 -8.62 0.08
C MET A 36 2.71 -8.20 1.13
N LEU A 37 1.46 -7.90 0.76
CA LEU A 37 0.45 -7.55 1.76
C LEU A 37 0.05 -8.75 2.63
N ASN A 38 0.11 -9.97 2.08
CA ASN A 38 -0.11 -11.21 2.83
C ASN A 38 1.13 -11.65 3.65
N GLN A 39 2.32 -11.20 3.27
CA GLN A 39 3.59 -11.49 3.94
C GLN A 39 4.42 -10.19 4.01
N PRO A 40 4.00 -9.21 4.82
CA PRO A 40 4.67 -7.93 4.90
C PRO A 40 6.10 -8.10 5.44
N PRO A 41 7.04 -7.20 5.07
CA PRO A 41 8.32 -7.15 5.76
C PRO A 41 8.08 -7.00 7.28
N PRO A 42 8.89 -7.64 8.15
CA PRO A 42 8.64 -7.63 9.60
C PRO A 42 8.45 -6.24 10.22
N LEU A 43 9.09 -5.23 9.63
CA LEU A 43 8.95 -3.82 10.02
C LEU A 43 7.51 -3.29 9.92
N TYR A 44 6.68 -3.91 9.08
CA TYR A 44 5.32 -3.52 8.75
C TYR A 44 4.27 -4.59 9.08
N ASP A 45 4.66 -5.65 9.78
CA ASP A 45 3.76 -6.78 10.08
C ASP A 45 2.55 -6.32 10.90
N ALA A 46 2.77 -5.42 11.86
CA ALA A 46 1.68 -4.80 12.64
C ALA A 46 0.88 -3.74 11.86
N ASP A 47 1.31 -3.37 10.66
CA ASP A 47 0.77 -2.24 9.90
C ASP A 47 -0.20 -2.67 8.78
N PHE A 48 -0.04 -3.89 8.23
CA PHE A 48 -0.75 -4.33 7.02
C PHE A 48 -1.32 -5.75 7.13
N GLY A 49 -2.50 -5.96 6.54
CA GLY A 49 -3.09 -7.26 6.23
C GLY A 49 -4.12 -7.12 5.09
N VAL A 50 -4.45 -8.21 4.39
CA VAL A 50 -5.50 -8.21 3.34
C VAL A 50 -6.72 -8.96 3.85
N VAL A 51 -7.90 -8.38 3.63
CA VAL A 51 -9.18 -9.00 3.95
C VAL A 51 -10.08 -8.96 2.71
N ASP A 52 -10.54 -10.11 2.26
CA ASP A 52 -11.49 -10.19 1.16
C ASP A 52 -12.88 -9.71 1.59
N MET A 53 -13.50 -8.86 0.77
CA MET A 53 -14.85 -8.35 1.00
C MET A 53 -15.85 -8.86 -0.04
N TYR A 54 -17.03 -9.24 0.44
CA TYR A 54 -18.21 -9.57 -0.35
C TYR A 54 -19.10 -8.34 -0.63
N SER A 55 -18.54 -7.13 -0.52
CA SER A 55 -19.27 -5.86 -0.70
C SER A 55 -18.85 -5.17 -1.98
N ASN A 56 -19.82 -4.61 -2.71
CA ASN A 56 -19.60 -3.94 -3.99
C ASN A 56 -19.43 -2.42 -3.86
N LEU A 57 -19.36 -1.90 -2.63
CA LEU A 57 -19.29 -0.46 -2.36
C LEU A 57 -17.96 0.16 -2.82
N TRP A 58 -16.85 -0.58 -2.72
CA TRP A 58 -15.51 -0.10 -3.04
C TRP A 58 -14.68 -1.22 -3.68
N ASP A 59 -13.72 -0.87 -4.55
CA ASP A 59 -12.79 -1.85 -5.14
C ASP A 59 -11.76 -2.32 -4.11
N ALA A 60 -11.15 -1.39 -3.37
CA ALA A 60 -10.38 -1.66 -2.17
C ALA A 60 -10.40 -0.45 -1.22
N THR A 61 -10.25 -0.70 0.08
CA THR A 61 -10.19 0.33 1.13
C THR A 61 -9.22 -0.08 2.24
N PHE A 62 -8.30 0.81 2.60
CA PHE A 62 -7.50 0.67 3.80
C PHE A 62 -8.26 1.21 5.01
N ALA A 63 -8.30 0.43 6.09
CA ALA A 63 -8.80 0.88 7.38
C ALA A 63 -7.88 0.42 8.51
N ARG A 64 -7.58 1.34 9.42
CA ARG A 64 -6.80 1.06 10.63
C ARG A 64 -7.57 1.50 11.87
N PRO A 65 -8.10 0.56 12.66
CA PRO A 65 -8.68 0.88 13.96
C PRO A 65 -7.61 1.40 14.93
N PRO A 66 -7.95 2.24 15.92
CA PRO A 66 -6.97 2.86 16.83
C PRO A 66 -6.06 1.89 17.60
N SER A 67 -6.48 0.63 17.76
CA SER A 67 -5.78 -0.40 18.54
C SER A 67 -5.53 -1.69 17.75
N GLN A 68 -5.71 -1.70 16.44
CA GLN A 68 -5.58 -2.91 15.62
C GLN A 68 -4.66 -2.69 14.42
N GLN A 69 -4.23 -3.80 13.84
CA GLN A 69 -3.49 -3.85 12.59
C GLN A 69 -4.30 -3.18 11.47
N GLY A 70 -3.61 -2.41 10.62
CA GLY A 70 -4.24 -1.86 9.42
C GLY A 70 -4.58 -2.97 8.43
N SER A 71 -5.79 -2.95 7.88
CA SER A 71 -6.24 -3.94 6.90
C SER A 71 -6.63 -3.25 5.60
N ILE A 72 -6.23 -3.84 4.49
CA ILE A 72 -6.71 -3.50 3.15
C ILE A 72 -7.81 -4.49 2.81
N PHE A 73 -9.00 -3.95 2.73
CA PHE A 73 -10.16 -4.67 2.30
C PHE A 73 -10.27 -4.61 0.78
N VAL A 74 -10.46 -5.73 0.10
CA VAL A 74 -10.49 -5.78 -1.37
C VAL A 74 -11.67 -6.60 -1.87
N ARG A 75 -12.31 -6.13 -2.94
CA ARG A 75 -13.45 -6.81 -3.55
C ARG A 75 -13.00 -8.08 -4.27
N ILE A 76 -13.74 -9.18 -4.07
CA ILE A 76 -13.34 -10.52 -4.53
C ILE A 76 -13.51 -10.76 -6.04
N ASP A 77 -14.38 -10.02 -6.70
CA ASP A 77 -14.76 -10.22 -8.10
C ASP A 77 -14.02 -9.29 -9.07
N LEU A 78 -13.01 -8.56 -8.58
CA LEU A 78 -12.14 -7.75 -9.44
C LEU A 78 -11.31 -8.65 -10.34
N ASP A 79 -11.16 -8.24 -11.60
CA ASP A 79 -10.19 -8.89 -12.46
C ASP A 79 -8.76 -8.66 -11.92
N PRO A 80 -7.78 -9.51 -12.29
CA PRO A 80 -6.43 -9.44 -11.73
C PRO A 80 -5.71 -8.09 -11.92
N GLN A 81 -6.02 -7.37 -13.00
CA GLN A 81 -5.41 -6.06 -13.26
C GLN A 81 -6.02 -5.01 -12.33
N GLN A 82 -7.35 -4.96 -12.24
CA GLN A 82 -8.08 -4.07 -11.34
C GLN A 82 -7.68 -4.31 -9.88
N ARG A 83 -7.63 -5.57 -9.46
CA ARG A 83 -7.22 -5.96 -8.10
C ARG A 83 -5.83 -5.44 -7.76
N ARG A 84 -4.88 -5.60 -8.68
CA ARG A 84 -3.51 -5.10 -8.49
C ARG A 84 -3.46 -3.58 -8.32
N PHE A 85 -4.17 -2.83 -9.16
CA PHE A 85 -4.22 -1.37 -9.05
C PHE A 85 -4.90 -0.92 -7.75
N ALA A 86 -6.01 -1.56 -7.37
CA ALA A 86 -6.72 -1.25 -6.14
C ALA A 86 -5.86 -1.49 -4.90
N LEU A 87 -5.17 -2.64 -4.82
CA LEU A 87 -4.26 -2.97 -3.73
C LEU A 87 -3.06 -2.01 -3.67
N ALA A 88 -2.46 -1.66 -4.82
CA ALA A 88 -1.34 -0.71 -4.85
C ALA A 88 -1.74 0.68 -4.35
N ARG A 89 -2.95 1.15 -4.69
CA ARG A 89 -3.51 2.42 -4.20
C ARG A 89 -3.70 2.40 -2.68
N GLU A 90 -4.27 1.33 -2.13
CA GLU A 90 -4.48 1.24 -0.68
C GLU A 90 -3.21 1.00 0.12
N LEU A 91 -2.24 0.27 -0.44
CA LEU A 91 -0.90 0.17 0.12
C LEU A 91 -0.25 1.55 0.26
N LEU A 92 -0.40 2.41 -0.74
CA LEU A 92 0.10 3.78 -0.68
C LEU A 92 -0.56 4.55 0.48
N SER A 93 -1.90 4.51 0.58
CA SER A 93 -2.63 5.11 1.71
C SER A 93 -2.15 4.58 3.07
N ALA A 94 -1.91 3.27 3.15
CA ALA A 94 -1.45 2.61 4.36
C ALA A 94 -0.02 3.03 4.75
N LEU A 95 0.87 3.19 3.77
CA LEU A 95 2.24 3.64 4.00
C LEU A 95 2.28 5.09 4.48
N ILE A 96 1.56 5.98 3.80
CA ILE A 96 1.47 7.41 4.15
C ILE A 96 1.01 7.60 5.61
N THR A 97 0.03 6.83 6.05
CA THR A 97 -0.53 6.93 7.41
C THR A 97 0.21 6.09 8.48
N SER A 98 1.21 5.30 8.09
CA SER A 98 1.99 4.48 9.02
C SER A 98 2.99 5.31 9.84
N LYS A 99 3.42 4.79 11.00
CA LYS A 99 4.46 5.46 11.82
C LYS A 99 5.80 5.54 11.06
N GLN A 100 6.09 4.52 10.28
CA GLN A 100 7.30 4.33 9.50
C GLN A 100 7.28 5.25 8.27
N GLY A 101 6.13 5.39 7.61
CA GLY A 101 5.92 6.40 6.57
C GLY A 101 6.16 7.81 7.09
N ARG A 102 5.58 8.15 8.24
CA ARG A 102 5.89 9.45 8.89
C ARG A 102 7.37 9.62 9.25
N ALA A 103 8.02 8.56 9.74
CA ALA A 103 9.47 8.58 10.00
C ALA A 103 10.32 8.74 8.71
N MET A 104 9.76 8.36 7.56
CA MET A 104 10.32 8.62 6.23
C MET A 104 9.91 9.98 5.66
N GLY A 105 9.23 10.84 6.43
CA GLY A 105 8.80 12.16 5.95
C GLY A 105 7.62 12.13 4.98
N LEU A 106 6.83 11.06 4.98
CA LEU A 106 5.56 11.04 4.25
C LEU A 106 4.57 11.98 4.93
N PRO A 107 3.90 12.86 4.16
CA PRO A 107 2.89 13.75 4.72
C PRO A 107 1.67 12.96 5.19
N ASP A 108 0.94 13.47 6.19
CA ASP A 108 -0.36 12.90 6.60
C ASP A 108 -1.46 13.15 5.55
#